data_AF-A0A2T5K152-F1
#
_entry.id   AF-A0A2T5K152-F1
#
_cell.length_a   1.000
_cell.length_b   1.000
_cell.length_c   1.000
_cell.angle_alpha   90.00
_cell.angle_beta   90.00
_cell.angle_gamma   90.00
#
_symmetry.space_group_name_H-M   'P 1'
#
loop_
_entity.id
_entity.type
_entity.pdbx_description
1 polymer ?
#
loop_
_entity_poly.entity_id
_entity_poly.type
_entity_poly.pdbx_seq_one_letter_code
_entity_poly.pdbx_strand_id
1 'polypeptide(L)'
;MHQFVTATKAAVAQGNWYAALAIALTMPDICGRTENPSKNSRARFVDWYDRFLLKRYQANIGPNRALHTFLSGLDCYALRCAFLHQGEFGIDDQRARQALERFHFDIPRQGSFIHMNHVNNVLQLQVDRFCLDVTEAVEQWLIIVAGDKDIQARLAKLASIG
;
A
#
# COMPACT_ATOMS: atom_id res chain seq x y z
N MET A 1 -13.41 3.28 7.36
CA MET A 1 -12.45 3.38 6.23
C MET A 1 -12.34 4.77 5.63
N HIS A 2 -13.44 5.48 5.35
CA HIS A 2 -13.39 6.87 4.86
C HIS A 2 -12.43 7.78 5.64
N GLN A 3 -12.42 7.69 6.98
CA GLN A 3 -11.48 8.44 7.82
C GLN A 3 -10.00 8.17 7.51
N PHE A 4 -9.61 6.92 7.20
CA PHE A 4 -8.23 6.57 6.84
C PHE A 4 -7.86 7.17 5.48
N VAL A 5 -8.77 7.08 4.50
CA VAL A 5 -8.62 7.71 3.18
C VAL A 5 -8.44 9.22 3.32
N THR A 6 -9.33 9.88 4.06
CA THR A 6 -9.26 11.32 4.32
C THR A 6 -7.96 11.70 5.03
N ALA A 7 -7.55 10.94 6.05
CA ALA A 7 -6.31 11.18 6.77
C ALA A 7 -5.07 11.02 5.88
N THR A 8 -5.01 9.99 5.02
CA THR A 8 -3.92 9.83 4.05
C THR A 8 -3.88 10.98 3.05
N LYS A 9 -5.02 11.36 2.45
CA LYS A 9 -5.09 12.48 1.50
C LYS A 9 -4.67 13.81 2.16
N ALA A 10 -5.08 14.05 3.40
CA ALA A 10 -4.66 15.22 4.17
C ALA A 10 -3.15 15.21 4.48
N ALA A 11 -2.59 14.06 4.87
CA ALA A 11 -1.16 13.92 5.11
C ALA A 11 -0.33 14.15 3.83
N VAL A 12 -0.79 13.65 2.68
CA VAL A 12 -0.20 13.94 1.36
C VAL A 12 -0.24 15.43 1.05
N ALA A 13 -1.39 16.08 1.23
CA ALA A 13 -1.54 17.51 0.97
C ALA A 13 -0.65 18.40 1.84
N GLN A 14 -0.35 17.95 3.06
CA GLN A 14 0.54 18.65 4.00
C GLN A 14 2.02 18.28 3.83
N GLY A 15 2.35 17.33 2.95
CA GLY A 15 3.70 16.80 2.81
C GLY A 15 4.19 15.98 4.01
N ASN A 16 3.27 15.48 4.84
CA ASN A 16 3.60 14.55 5.92
C ASN A 16 3.73 13.12 5.36
N TRP A 17 4.85 12.86 4.69
CA TRP A 17 5.08 11.63 3.94
C TRP A 17 5.13 10.38 4.81
N TYR A 18 5.71 10.47 6.01
CA TYR A 18 5.74 9.36 6.95
C TYR A 18 4.34 8.97 7.42
N ALA A 19 3.50 9.95 7.78
CA ALA A 19 2.11 9.67 8.16
C ALA A 19 1.31 9.14 6.97
N ALA A 20 1.46 9.75 5.79
CA ALA A 20 0.78 9.31 4.58
C ALA A 20 1.09 7.84 4.25
N LEU A 21 2.38 7.50 4.21
CA LEU A 21 2.86 6.15 3.91
C LEU A 21 2.47 5.14 5.00
N ALA A 22 2.61 5.51 6.28
CA ALA A 22 2.22 4.65 7.39
C ALA A 22 0.73 4.28 7.30
N ILE A 23 -0.14 5.27 7.11
CA ILE A 23 -1.58 5.04 6.99
C ILE A 23 -1.87 4.20 5.73
N ALA A 24 -1.27 4.56 4.58
CA ALA A 24 -1.47 3.84 3.33
C ALA A 24 -1.13 2.34 3.45
N LEU A 25 0.02 2.00 4.06
CA LEU A 25 0.46 0.62 4.25
C LEU A 25 -0.42 -0.20 5.21
N THR A 26 -1.26 0.44 6.04
CA THR A 26 -2.19 -0.28 6.92
C THR A 26 -3.49 -0.67 6.22
N MET A 27 -3.95 0.14 5.26
CA MET A 27 -5.30 0.01 4.68
C MET A 27 -5.56 -1.36 4.03
N PRO A 28 -4.65 -1.97 3.24
CA PRO A 28 -4.90 -3.30 2.67
C PRO A 28 -5.15 -4.39 3.72
N ASP A 29 -4.45 -4.37 4.86
CA ASP A 29 -4.68 -5.35 5.93
C ASP A 29 -6.03 -5.11 6.63
N ILE A 30 -6.42 -3.84 6.83
CA ILE A 30 -7.71 -3.48 7.44
C ILE A 30 -8.86 -3.91 6.53
N CYS A 31 -8.79 -3.60 5.23
CA CYS A 31 -9.81 -4.02 4.26
C CYS A 31 -9.85 -5.56 4.16
N GLY A 32 -8.69 -6.21 4.03
CA GLY A 32 -8.58 -7.67 3.97
C GLY A 32 -9.13 -8.36 5.21
N ARG A 33 -8.90 -7.81 6.42
CA ARG A 33 -9.50 -8.31 7.67
C ARG A 33 -11.01 -8.12 7.72
N THR A 34 -11.50 -7.01 7.16
CA THR A 34 -12.93 -6.72 7.10
C THR A 34 -13.65 -7.74 6.22
N GLU A 35 -13.08 -8.11 5.07
CA GLU A 35 -13.62 -9.16 4.21
C GLU A 35 -13.44 -10.57 4.80
N ASN A 36 -12.22 -10.89 5.24
CA ASN A 36 -11.79 -12.24 5.59
C ASN A 36 -11.12 -12.29 6.99
N PRO A 37 -11.89 -12.15 8.09
CA PRO A 37 -11.33 -12.02 9.43
C PRO A 37 -10.60 -13.29 9.93
N SER A 38 -10.91 -14.46 9.36
CA SER A 38 -10.26 -15.73 9.70
C SER A 38 -8.88 -15.91 9.07
N LYS A 39 -8.56 -15.16 8.00
CA LYS A 39 -7.25 -15.22 7.35
C LYS A 39 -6.20 -14.48 8.19
N ASN A 40 -4.98 -15.03 8.22
CA ASN A 40 -3.85 -14.34 8.83
C ASN A 40 -3.51 -13.04 8.08
N SER A 41 -2.72 -12.15 8.70
CA SER A 41 -2.43 -10.82 8.17
C SER A 41 -1.76 -10.84 6.80
N ARG A 42 -0.80 -11.74 6.59
CA ARG A 42 -0.13 -11.87 5.30
C ARG A 42 -1.10 -12.27 4.20
N ALA A 43 -1.87 -13.33 4.41
CA ALA A 43 -2.79 -13.85 3.41
C ALA A 43 -3.84 -12.80 3.01
N ARG A 44 -4.51 -12.17 3.97
CA ARG A 44 -5.58 -11.18 3.67
C ARG A 44 -5.04 -9.90 3.03
N PHE A 45 -3.83 -9.46 3.43
CA PHE A 45 -3.18 -8.30 2.81
C PHE A 45 -2.86 -8.59 1.34
N VAL A 46 -2.20 -9.70 1.07
CA VAL A 46 -1.78 -10.08 -0.30
C VAL A 46 -3.01 -10.27 -1.19
N ASP A 47 -4.01 -11.01 -0.72
CA ASP A 47 -5.25 -11.25 -1.47
C ASP A 47 -5.97 -9.93 -1.81
N TRP A 48 -6.03 -8.98 -0.87
CA TRP A 48 -6.67 -7.69 -1.11
C TRP A 48 -5.83 -6.84 -2.08
N TYR A 49 -4.52 -6.74 -1.84
CA TYR A 49 -3.62 -5.97 -2.71
C TYR A 49 -3.67 -6.48 -4.15
N ASP A 50 -3.62 -7.80 -4.34
CA ASP A 50 -3.59 -8.39 -5.69
C ASP A 50 -4.89 -8.15 -6.46
N ARG A 51 -6.02 -8.02 -5.75
CA ARG A 51 -7.32 -7.69 -6.36
C ARG A 51 -7.45 -6.23 -6.76
N PHE A 52 -6.91 -5.30 -5.99
CA PHE A 52 -7.19 -3.87 -6.14
C PHE A 52 -6.02 -3.02 -6.64
N LEU A 53 -4.78 -3.47 -6.46
CA LEU A 53 -3.58 -2.68 -6.77
C LEU A 53 -2.66 -3.35 -7.79
N LEU A 54 -2.52 -4.67 -7.79
CA LEU A 54 -1.49 -5.36 -8.59
C LEU A 54 -1.50 -4.97 -10.07
N LYS A 55 -2.68 -4.84 -10.70
CA LYS A 55 -2.77 -4.45 -12.11
C LYS A 55 -2.17 -3.07 -12.39
N ARG A 56 -2.21 -2.13 -11.44
CA ARG A 56 -1.58 -0.80 -11.57
C ARG A 56 -0.05 -0.88 -11.53
N TYR A 57 0.48 -1.87 -10.80
CA TYR A 57 1.91 -2.13 -10.64
C TYR A 57 2.44 -3.21 -11.58
N GLN A 58 1.77 -3.38 -12.73
CA GLN A 58 2.17 -4.28 -13.79
C GLN A 58 2.16 -3.57 -15.14
N ALA A 59 3.20 -3.78 -15.94
CA ALA A 59 3.23 -3.30 -17.32
C ALA A 59 3.99 -4.26 -18.21
N ASN A 60 3.62 -4.27 -19.50
CA ASN A 60 4.40 -4.97 -20.52
C ASN A 60 5.60 -4.11 -20.91
N ILE A 61 6.81 -4.59 -20.64
CA ILE A 61 8.05 -3.84 -20.86
C ILE A 61 9.00 -4.55 -21.84
N GLY A 62 9.95 -3.77 -22.38
CA GLY A 62 10.98 -4.26 -23.30
C GLY A 62 10.46 -4.65 -24.68
N PRO A 63 11.35 -5.11 -25.58
CA PRO A 63 11.00 -5.43 -26.97
C PRO A 63 9.93 -6.52 -27.10
N ASN A 64 9.97 -7.51 -26.19
CA ASN A 64 9.07 -8.66 -26.21
C ASN A 64 7.73 -8.39 -25.49
N ARG A 65 7.52 -7.16 -24.97
CA ARG A 65 6.32 -6.80 -24.20
C ARG A 65 6.02 -7.80 -23.08
N ALA A 66 7.06 -8.27 -22.40
CA ALA A 66 6.91 -9.21 -21.30
C ALA A 66 6.24 -8.53 -20.11
N LEU A 67 5.27 -9.20 -19.50
CA LEU A 67 4.59 -8.70 -18.31
C LEU A 67 5.59 -8.62 -17.16
N HIS A 68 5.87 -7.40 -16.72
CA HIS A 68 6.70 -7.12 -15.55
C HIS A 68 5.83 -6.68 -14.39
N THR A 69 6.10 -7.23 -13.21
CA THR A 69 5.46 -6.82 -11.95
C THR A 69 6.45 -5.98 -11.17
N PHE A 70 6.14 -4.70 -11.00
CA PHE A 70 6.95 -3.78 -10.22
C PHE A 70 6.77 -4.01 -8.72
N LEU A 71 5.53 -4.18 -8.28
CA LEU A 71 5.18 -4.34 -6.86
C LEU A 71 4.06 -5.36 -6.69
N SER A 72 4.42 -6.56 -6.23
CA SER A 72 3.46 -7.59 -5.86
C SER A 72 2.86 -7.34 -4.47
N GLY A 73 1.71 -7.95 -4.16
CA GLY A 73 1.16 -7.89 -2.80
C GLY A 73 2.11 -8.46 -1.75
N LEU A 74 2.93 -9.44 -2.12
CA LEU A 74 3.93 -10.02 -1.23
C LEU A 74 5.06 -9.02 -0.92
N ASP A 75 5.58 -8.33 -1.94
CA ASP A 75 6.62 -7.32 -1.77
C ASP A 75 6.08 -6.13 -0.95
N CYS A 76 4.85 -5.69 -1.23
CA CYS A 76 4.20 -4.61 -0.47
C CYS A 76 3.91 -5.00 0.99
N TYR A 77 3.56 -6.26 1.25
CA TYR A 77 3.43 -6.77 2.62
C TYR A 77 4.79 -6.74 3.36
N ALA A 78 5.87 -7.11 2.68
CA ALA A 78 7.21 -7.04 3.26
C ALA A 78 7.60 -5.59 3.60
N LEU A 79 7.33 -4.65 2.67
CA LEU A 79 7.49 -3.21 2.91
C LEU A 79 6.70 -2.75 4.14
N ARG A 80 5.41 -3.09 4.23
CA ARG A 80 4.57 -2.77 5.40
C ARG A 80 5.22 -3.23 6.70
N CYS A 81 5.63 -4.50 6.76
CA CYS A 81 6.23 -5.07 7.98
C CYS A 81 7.50 -4.33 8.37
N ALA A 82 8.38 -4.07 7.40
CA ALA A 82 9.65 -3.40 7.68
C ALA A 82 9.44 -1.93 8.07
N PHE A 83 8.52 -1.22 7.41
CA PHE A 83 8.24 0.20 7.70
C PHE A 83 7.49 0.40 9.03
N LEU A 84 6.46 -0.38 9.32
CA LEU A 84 5.56 -0.14 10.47
C LEU A 84 6.01 -0.77 11.78
N HIS A 85 6.74 -1.90 11.75
CA HIS A 85 7.09 -2.63 12.97
C HIS A 85 8.56 -2.47 13.37
N GLN A 86 9.42 -2.04 12.45
CA GLN A 86 10.86 -1.96 12.73
C GLN A 86 11.41 -0.55 12.79
N GLY A 87 10.68 0.47 12.30
CA GLY A 87 10.89 1.90 12.62
C GLY A 87 12.19 2.54 12.15
N GLU A 88 13.24 1.78 11.86
CA GLU A 88 14.53 2.21 11.32
C GLU A 88 15.33 1.00 10.79
N PHE A 89 16.29 1.26 9.91
CA PHE A 89 17.24 0.30 9.36
C PHE A 89 18.19 -0.24 10.46
N GLY A 90 17.71 -1.17 11.30
CA GLY A 90 18.36 -1.53 12.58
C GLY A 90 18.53 -3.03 12.87
N ILE A 91 19.58 -3.61 12.30
CA ILE A 91 20.46 -4.71 12.75
C ILE A 91 19.94 -6.15 12.95
N ASP A 92 18.74 -6.45 13.49
CA ASP A 92 18.44 -7.86 13.87
C ASP A 92 17.53 -8.67 12.94
N ASP A 93 16.87 -8.03 11.97
CA ASP A 93 16.07 -8.75 10.96
C ASP A 93 16.59 -8.45 9.55
N GLN A 94 17.57 -9.26 9.14
CA GLN A 94 18.19 -9.19 7.82
C GLN A 94 17.15 -9.19 6.68
N ARG A 95 15.99 -9.85 6.86
CA ARG A 95 14.94 -9.93 5.82
C ARG A 95 14.18 -8.62 5.68
N ALA A 96 13.87 -7.94 6.78
CA ALA A 96 13.16 -6.67 6.73
C ALA A 96 14.07 -5.54 6.23
N ARG A 97 15.36 -5.56 6.60
CA ARG A 97 16.36 -4.64 6.05
C ARG A 97 16.52 -4.84 4.53
N GLN A 98 16.65 -6.08 4.08
CA GLN A 98 16.67 -6.41 2.65
C GLN A 98 15.39 -5.98 1.93
N ALA A 99 14.23 -6.06 2.58
CA ALA A 99 12.99 -5.57 2.01
C ALA A 99 13.06 -4.05 1.79
N LEU A 100 13.46 -3.26 2.81
CA LEU A 100 13.57 -1.80 2.68
C LEU A 100 14.64 -1.35 1.69
N GLU A 101 15.77 -2.04 1.60
CA GLU A 101 16.82 -1.76 0.62
C GLU A 101 16.34 -1.91 -0.83
N ARG A 102 15.21 -2.62 -1.06
CA ARG A 102 14.57 -2.76 -2.38
C ARG A 102 13.59 -1.62 -2.69
N PHE A 103 13.35 -0.67 -1.78
CA PHE A 103 12.44 0.46 -2.00
C PHE A 103 13.15 1.80 -1.82
N HIS A 104 12.90 2.71 -2.75
CA HIS A 104 13.28 4.11 -2.64
C HIS A 104 12.03 4.98 -2.83
N PHE A 105 11.71 5.80 -1.83
CA PHE A 105 10.58 6.72 -1.91
C PHE A 105 11.06 8.12 -2.29
N ASP A 106 10.60 8.59 -3.44
CA ASP A 106 10.85 9.94 -3.93
C ASP A 106 9.72 10.88 -3.49
N ILE A 107 10.11 12.05 -2.97
CA ILE A 107 9.17 13.13 -2.65
C ILE A 107 8.77 13.83 -3.96
N PRO A 108 7.49 14.17 -4.16
CA PRO A 108 7.05 14.90 -5.35
C PRO A 108 7.78 16.24 -5.50
N ARG A 109 8.24 16.53 -6.72
CA ARG A 109 8.87 17.80 -7.10
C ARG A 109 8.20 18.33 -8.37
N GLN A 110 8.03 19.65 -8.45
CA GLN A 110 7.51 20.33 -9.63
C GLN A 110 8.25 19.85 -10.90
N GLY A 111 7.50 19.38 -11.90
CA GLY A 111 8.05 18.91 -13.18
C GLY A 111 8.71 17.53 -13.15
N SER A 112 8.62 16.76 -12.05
CA SER A 112 9.18 15.41 -11.94
C SER A 112 8.12 14.37 -11.61
N PHE A 113 8.17 13.25 -12.32
CA PHE A 113 7.33 12.08 -12.08
C PHE A 113 8.22 10.83 -12.00
N ILE A 114 8.60 10.45 -10.79
CA ILE A 114 9.45 9.28 -10.53
C ILE A 114 8.60 8.24 -9.82
N HIS A 115 7.94 7.36 -10.57
CA HIS A 115 7.07 6.35 -10.02
C HIS A 115 7.14 5.05 -10.85
N MET A 116 7.27 3.91 -10.17
CA MET A 116 7.46 2.59 -10.78
C MET A 116 8.70 2.50 -11.68
N ASN A 117 9.82 3.05 -11.22
CA ASN A 117 11.11 2.86 -11.89
C ASN A 117 11.91 1.76 -11.20
N HIS A 118 12.49 0.83 -11.97
CA HIS A 118 13.44 -0.16 -11.44
C HIS A 118 14.85 0.26 -11.85
N VAL A 119 15.68 0.59 -10.86
CA VAL A 119 17.11 0.81 -11.06
C VAL A 119 17.84 -0.27 -10.28
N ASN A 120 18.48 -1.19 -11.01
CA ASN A 120 19.02 -2.43 -10.46
C ASN A 120 17.92 -3.23 -9.73
N ASN A 121 18.12 -3.52 -8.44
CA ASN A 121 17.17 -4.25 -7.59
C ASN A 121 16.30 -3.34 -6.71
N VAL A 122 16.30 -2.03 -6.96
CA VAL A 122 15.57 -1.02 -6.18
C VAL A 122 14.38 -0.52 -6.99
N LEU A 123 13.18 -0.64 -6.41
CA LEU A 123 11.96 -0.03 -6.89
C LEU A 123 11.86 1.40 -6.35
N GLN A 124 11.86 2.38 -7.25
CA GLN A 124 11.60 3.78 -6.94
C GLN A 124 10.11 4.10 -7.10
N LEU A 125 9.52 4.69 -6.06
CA LEU A 125 8.12 5.10 -6.02
C LEU A 125 8.00 6.54 -5.54
N GLN A 126 7.22 7.37 -6.25
CA GLN A 126 6.79 8.63 -5.69
C GLN A 126 5.83 8.36 -4.53
N VAL A 127 6.12 8.93 -3.36
CA VAL A 127 5.41 8.61 -2.11
C VAL A 127 3.95 9.05 -2.15
N ASP A 128 3.67 10.23 -2.68
CA ASP A 128 2.32 10.77 -2.85
C ASP A 128 1.51 9.89 -3.82
N ARG A 129 2.10 9.53 -4.97
CA ARG A 129 1.43 8.67 -5.95
C ARG A 129 1.09 7.30 -5.37
N PHE A 130 2.03 6.65 -4.70
CA PHE A 130 1.78 5.38 -4.04
C PHE A 130 0.63 5.49 -3.02
N CYS A 131 0.67 6.51 -2.16
CA CYS A 131 -0.40 6.74 -1.16
C CYS A 131 -1.75 6.96 -1.83
N LEU A 132 -1.80 7.77 -2.89
CA LEU A 132 -3.03 8.05 -3.63
C LEU A 132 -3.57 6.81 -4.34
N ASP A 133 -2.71 5.99 -4.95
CA ASP A 133 -3.11 4.71 -5.56
C ASP A 133 -3.78 3.79 -4.54
N VAL A 134 -3.23 3.68 -3.32
CA VAL A 134 -3.86 2.91 -2.24
C VAL A 134 -5.20 3.51 -1.84
N THR A 135 -5.30 4.84 -1.70
CA THR A 135 -6.59 5.47 -1.36
C THR A 135 -7.66 5.23 -2.40
N GLU A 136 -7.33 5.34 -3.69
CA GLU A 136 -8.25 5.08 -4.79
C GLU A 136 -8.71 3.61 -4.81
N ALA A 137 -7.80 2.68 -4.54
CA ALA A 137 -8.12 1.26 -4.41
C ALA A 137 -9.09 0.98 -3.26
N VAL A 138 -8.92 1.66 -2.12
CA VAL A 138 -9.84 1.57 -0.98
C VAL A 138 -11.21 2.18 -1.31
N GLU A 139 -11.25 3.30 -2.01
CA GLU A 139 -12.49 3.94 -2.46
C GLU A 139 -13.25 3.02 -3.43
N GLN A 140 -12.55 2.39 -4.38
CA GLN A 140 -13.13 1.38 -5.26
C GLN A 140 -13.66 0.17 -4.49
N TRP A 141 -12.90 -0.31 -3.51
CA TRP A 141 -13.32 -1.41 -2.65
C TRP A 141 -14.60 -1.08 -1.87
N LEU A 142 -14.70 0.13 -1.32
CA LEU A 142 -15.89 0.60 -0.58
C LEU A 142 -17.16 0.58 -1.45
N ILE A 143 -17.04 0.93 -2.73
CA ILE A 143 -18.16 0.86 -3.69
C ILE A 143 -18.59 -0.60 -3.89
N ILE A 144 -17.64 -1.51 -4.09
CA ILE A 144 -17.90 -2.94 -4.36
C ILE A 144 -18.60 -3.61 -3.16
N VAL A 145 -18.19 -3.28 -1.94
CA VAL A 145 -18.71 -3.92 -0.71
C VAL A 145 -19.91 -3.19 -0.10
N ALA A 146 -20.43 -2.15 -0.76
CA ALA A 146 -21.52 -1.32 -0.24
C ALA A 146 -22.80 -2.12 0.10
N GLY A 147 -23.07 -3.20 -0.65
CA GLY A 147 -24.23 -4.08 -0.44
C GLY A 147 -24.01 -5.23 0.55
N ASP A 148 -22.78 -5.48 1.01
CA ASP A 148 -22.45 -6.62 1.87
C ASP A 148 -22.68 -6.27 3.35
N LYS A 149 -23.76 -6.81 3.93
CA LYS A 149 -24.17 -6.51 5.31
C LYS A 149 -23.12 -6.90 6.35
N ASP A 150 -22.39 -7.98 6.14
CA ASP A 150 -21.39 -8.47 7.10
C ASP A 150 -20.15 -7.57 7.08
N ILE A 151 -19.72 -7.15 5.88
CA ILE A 151 -18.63 -6.18 5.72
C ILE A 151 -19.03 -4.84 6.31
N GLN A 152 -20.24 -4.34 6.04
CA GLN A 152 -20.73 -3.08 6.62
C GLN A 152 -20.79 -3.13 8.15
N ALA A 153 -21.26 -4.25 8.74
CA ALA A 153 -21.29 -4.43 10.19
C ALA A 153 -19.89 -4.44 10.83
N ARG A 154 -18.88 -4.96 10.13
CA ARG A 154 -17.48 -4.91 10.58
C ARG A 154 -16.86 -3.53 10.39
N LEU A 155 -17.17 -2.84 9.29
CA LEU A 155 -16.74 -1.46 9.04
C LEU A 155 -17.22 -0.51 10.12
N ALA A 156 -18.46 -0.67 10.59
CA ALA A 156 -19.05 0.13 11.67
C ALA A 156 -18.34 -0.06 13.03
N LYS A 157 -17.57 -1.14 13.20
CA LYS A 157 -16.80 -1.44 14.42
C LYS A 157 -15.35 -0.96 14.36
N LEU A 158 -14.92 -0.37 13.24
CA LEU A 158 -13.59 0.22 13.15
C LEU A 158 -13.45 1.35 14.17
N ALA A 159 -12.27 1.47 14.79
CA ALA A 159 -11.99 2.51 15.75
C ALA A 159 -12.31 3.90 15.18
N SER A 160 -13.07 4.70 15.91
CA SER A 160 -13.34 6.10 15.62
C SER A 160 -12.64 6.98 16.65
N ILE A 161 -12.21 8.16 16.22
CA ILE A 161 -11.68 9.22 17.10
C ILE A 161 -12.74 10.32 17.08
N GLY A 162 -13.20 10.73 18.27
CA GLY A 162 -14.21 11.76 18.48
C GLY A 162 -13.64 13.00 19.13
#